data_AF-A0A1M5LPA1-F1
#
_entry.id   AF-A0A1M5LPA1-F1
#
_cell.length_a   1.000
_cell.length_b   1.000
_cell.length_c   1.000
_cell.angle_alpha   90.00
_cell.angle_beta   90.00
_cell.angle_gamma   90.00
#
_symmetry.space_group_name_H-M   'P 1'
#
loop_
_entity.id
_entity.type
_entity.pdbx_description
1 polymer ?
#
loop_
_entity_poly.entity_id
_entity_poly.type
_entity_poly.pdbx_seq_one_letter_code
_entity_poly.pdbx_strand_id
1 'polypeptide(L)' 'MSFSIISKSKNAIDIVFSENKMIVYLEDGRELAVPLEWFPRLRKATSEQLKKWRFIGKGEGVHWEEIDEDISIKNLLE' A
#
# COMPACT_ATOMS: atom_id res chain seq x y z
N MET A 1 -35.57 -0.59 1.13
CA MET A 1 -34.29 -0.20 0.49
C MET A 1 -33.39 -1.41 0.53
N SER A 2 -32.76 -1.76 -0.60
CA SER A 2 -31.87 -2.90 -0.72
C SER A 2 -30.47 -2.38 -1.02
N PHE A 3 -29.47 -2.80 -0.24
CA PHE A 3 -28.07 -2.53 -0.53
C PHE A 3 -27.47 -3.68 -1.32
N SER A 4 -26.62 -3.37 -2.29
CA SER A 4 -25.77 -4.38 -2.92
C SER A 4 -24.51 -4.55 -2.08
N ILE A 5 -24.19 -5.78 -1.71
CA ILE A 5 -22.96 -6.11 -0.98
C ILE A 5 -21.93 -6.59 -2.01
N ILE A 6 -20.75 -5.99 -2.00
CA ILE A 6 -19.63 -6.36 -2.87
C ILE A 6 -18.58 -7.07 -2.03
N SER A 7 -18.05 -8.19 -2.53
CA SER A 7 -16.89 -8.85 -1.93
C SER A 7 -15.64 -8.03 -2.24
N LYS A 8 -14.93 -7.59 -1.20
CA LYS A 8 -13.74 -6.74 -1.31
C LYS A 8 -12.48 -7.59 -1.10
N SER A 9 -11.52 -7.49 -2.01
CA SER A 9 -10.20 -8.09 -1.81
C SER A 9 -9.39 -7.27 -0.81
N LYS A 10 -8.39 -7.89 -0.19
CA LYS A 10 -7.44 -7.21 0.71
C LYS A 10 -6.00 -7.29 0.18
N ASN A 11 -5.83 -7.87 -1.00
CA ASN A 11 -4.54 -8.13 -1.60
C ASN A 11 -4.18 -6.97 -2.54
N ALA A 12 -3.00 -6.40 -2.32
CA ALA A 12 -2.39 -5.46 -3.24
C ALA A 12 -1.74 -6.18 -4.42
N ILE A 13 -1.88 -5.57 -5.59
CA ILE A 13 -1.27 -6.03 -6.85
C ILE A 13 -0.19 -5.06 -7.35
N ASP A 14 -0.26 -3.78 -6.97
CA ASP A 14 0.76 -2.79 -7.33
C ASP A 14 0.79 -1.63 -6.32
N ILE A 15 1.91 -0.91 -6.27
CA ILE A 15 2.09 0.27 -5.42
C ILE A 15 2.87 1.33 -6.16
N VAL A 16 2.30 2.54 -6.21
CA VAL A 16 2.95 3.71 -6.77
C VAL A 16 3.05 4.83 -5.74
N PHE A 17 4.06 5.67 -5.92
CA PHE A 17 4.34 6.80 -5.06
C PHE A 17 4.19 8.10 -5.85
N SER A 18 3.47 9.04 -5.25
CA SER A 18 3.44 10.45 -5.64
C SER A 18 4.20 11.29 -4.62
N GLU A 19 4.32 12.60 -4.82
CA GLU A 19 5.07 13.50 -3.93
C GLU A 19 4.70 13.34 -2.45
N ASN A 20 3.41 13.24 -2.14
CA ASN A 20 2.91 13.20 -0.76
C ASN A 20 2.04 11.97 -0.44
N LYS A 21 1.90 11.01 -1.36
CA LYS A 21 0.96 9.88 -1.20
C LYS A 21 1.57 8.57 -1.68
N MET A 22 1.23 7.50 -0.96
CA MET A 22 1.37 6.13 -1.43
C MET A 22 0.01 5.67 -1.93
N ILE A 23 -0.03 5.12 -3.14
CA ILE A 23 -1.23 4.62 -3.78
C ILE A 23 -1.06 3.12 -3.95
N VAL A 24 -1.97 2.35 -3.36
CA VAL A 24 -2.01 0.89 -3.42
C VAL A 24 -3.14 0.47 -4.35
N TYR A 25 -2.80 -0.34 -5.35
CA TYR A 25 -3.76 -0.99 -6.24
C TYR A 25 -4.15 -2.35 -5.69
N LEU A 26 -5.45 -2.59 -5.53
CA LEU A 26 -6.00 -3.84 -5.01
C LEU A 26 -6.50 -4.73 -6.15
N GLU A 27 -6.48 -6.03 -5.92
CA GLU A 27 -6.91 -7.04 -6.90
C GLU A 27 -8.36 -6.83 -7.38
N ASP A 28 -9.23 -6.28 -6.54
CA ASP A 28 -10.62 -6.00 -6.89
C ASP A 28 -10.83 -4.68 -7.68
N GLY A 29 -9.73 -4.06 -8.14
CA GLY A 29 -9.75 -2.83 -8.96
C GLY A 29 -9.88 -1.54 -8.16
N ARG A 30 -9.88 -1.61 -6.82
CA ARG A 30 -9.84 -0.42 -5.96
C ARG A 30 -8.45 0.16 -5.86
N GLU A 31 -8.41 1.48 -5.70
CA GLU A 31 -7.20 2.24 -5.40
C GLU A 31 -7.30 2.83 -3.99
N LEU A 32 -6.27 2.62 -3.18
CA LEU A 32 -6.17 3.17 -1.83
C LEU A 32 -5.02 4.17 -1.79
N ALA A 33 -5.35 5.45 -1.68
CA ALA A 33 -4.36 6.52 -1.54
C ALA A 33 -4.23 6.94 -0.07
N VAL A 34 -3.04 6.75 0.50
CA VAL A 34 -2.72 7.14 1.88
C VAL A 34 -1.62 8.20 1.90
N PRO A 35 -1.65 9.17 2.84
CA PRO A 35 -0.58 10.17 2.97
C PRO A 35 0.75 9.50 3.36
N LEU A 36 1.85 9.90 2.70
CA LEU A 36 3.19 9.48 3.10
C LEU A 36 3.58 9.98 4.50
N GLU A 37 2.90 11.02 5.00
CA GLU A 37 3.13 11.57 6.33
C GLU A 37 2.85 10.58 7.47
N TRP A 38 2.03 9.55 7.22
CA TRP A 38 1.78 8.48 8.18
C TRP A 38 2.97 7.55 8.37
N PHE A 39 3.93 7.57 7.44
CA PHE A 39 5.09 6.68 7.40
C PHE A 39 6.38 7.51 7.43
N PRO A 40 6.86 7.93 8.61
CA PRO A 40 8.03 8.80 8.74
C PRO A 40 9.30 8.26 8.06
N ARG A 41 9.46 6.93 7.97
CA ARG A 41 10.58 6.29 7.28
C ARG A 41 10.45 6.39 5.77
N LEU A 42 9.28 6.08 5.21
CA LEU A 42 9.02 6.25 3.77
C LEU A 42 9.11 7.72 3.34
N ARG A 43 8.63 8.66 4.16
CA ARG A 43 8.75 10.11 3.89
C ARG A 43 10.20 10.58 3.75
N LYS A 44 11.14 9.95 4.46
CA LYS A 44 12.57 10.30 4.43
C LYS A 44 13.35 9.54 3.35
N ALA A 45 12.74 8.53 2.74
CA ALA A 45 13.38 7.71 1.73
C ALA A 45 13.44 8.42 0.37
N THR A 46 14.43 8.07 -0.44
CA THR A 46 14.52 8.57 -1.82
C THR A 46 13.50 7.88 -2.72
N SER A 47 13.15 8.51 -3.84
CA SER A 47 12.27 7.90 -4.85
C SER A 47 12.79 6.56 -5.39
N GLU A 48 14.10 6.34 -5.34
CA GLU A 48 14.72 5.06 -5.73
C GLU A 48 14.47 3.99 -4.67
N GLN A 49 14.69 4.31 -3.39
CA GLN A 49 14.41 3.41 -2.28
C GLN A 49 12.92 3.05 -2.19
N LEU A 50 12.04 4.04 -2.39
CA LEU A 50 10.59 3.84 -2.39
C LEU A 50 10.13 2.87 -3.48
N LYS A 51 10.86 2.76 -4.60
CA LYS A 51 10.55 1.82 -5.69
C LYS A 51 11.09 0.41 -5.44
N LYS A 52 12.00 0.21 -4.47
CA LYS A 52 12.58 -1.10 -4.13
C LYS A 52 11.80 -1.79 -3.01
N TRP A 53 10.54 -2.07 -3.29
CA TRP A 53 9.68 -2.86 -2.40
C TRP A 53 9.48 -4.27 -2.92
N ARG A 54 9.02 -5.15 -2.03
CA ARG A 54 8.51 -6.49 -2.38
C ARG A 54 7.21 -6.76 -1.64
N PHE A 55 6.31 -7.50 -2.28
CA PHE A 55 5.13 -8.02 -1.58
C PHE A 55 5.51 -9.14 -0.61
N ILE A 56 4.81 -9.16 0.52
CA ILE A 56 4.81 -10.26 1.49
C ILE A 56 3.38 -10.83 1.59
N GLY A 57 3.25 -12.12 1.86
CA GLY A 57 1.94 -12.77 2.01
C GLY A 57 1.04 -12.64 0.78
N LYS A 58 1.58 -12.73 -0.45
CA LYS A 58 0.79 -12.57 -1.69
C LYS A 58 -0.03 -11.26 -1.74
N GLY A 59 0.60 -10.14 -1.37
CA GLY A 59 -0.02 -8.81 -1.42
C GLY A 59 -0.78 -8.41 -0.15
N GLU A 60 -0.69 -9.21 0.93
CA GLU A 60 -1.21 -8.80 2.25
C GLU A 60 -0.36 -7.71 2.91
N GLY A 61 0.91 -7.62 2.54
CA GLY A 61 1.82 -6.59 3.03
C GLY A 61 2.92 -6.26 2.03
N VAL A 62 3.71 -5.27 2.41
CA VAL A 62 4.77 -4.68 1.59
C VAL A 62 5.98 -4.47 2.46
N HIS A 63 7.14 -4.87 1.96
CA HIS A 63 8.41 -4.76 2.66
C HIS A 63 9.40 -3.93 1.83
N TRP A 64 10.06 -2.99 2.48
CA TRP A 64 11.21 -2.26 1.94
C TRP A 64 12.48 -2.68 2.66
N GLU A 65 13.36 -3.39 1.95
CA GLU A 65 14.61 -3.90 2.53
C GLU A 65 15.60 -2.75 2.83
N GLU A 66 15.71 -1.76 1.95
CA GLU A 66 16.63 -0.62 2.16
C GLU A 66 16.13 0.38 3.22
N ILE A 67 14.82 0.42 3.46
CA ILE A 67 14.21 1.34 4.43
C ILE A 67 14.01 0.65 5.79
N ASP A 68 14.08 -0.69 5.82
CA ASP A 68 13.76 -1.52 6.97
C ASP A 68 12.34 -1.23 7.49
N GLU A 69 11.36 -1.24 6.57
CA GLU A 69 9.95 -0.94 6.87
C GLU A 69 9.00 -1.95 6.25
N ASP A 70 8.00 -2.36 7.03
CA ASP A 70 6.92 -3.25 6.64
C ASP A 70 5.56 -2.55 6.80
N ILE A 71 4.72 -2.64 5.79
CA ILE A 71 3.35 -2.10 5.82
C ILE A 71 2.34 -3.23 5.54
N SER A 72 1.37 -3.38 6.43
CA SER A 72 0.21 -4.28 6.25
C SER A 72 -0.87 -3.59 5.43
N ILE A 73 -1.23 -4.15 4.27
CA ILE A 73 -2.32 -3.65 3.42
C ILE A 73 -3.67 -3.79 4.14
N LYS A 74 -3.85 -4.88 4.88
CA LYS A 74 -5.05 -5.12 5.69
C LYS A 74 -5.29 -3.98 6.67
N ASN A 75 -4.24 -3.52 7.37
CA ASN A 75 -4.37 -2.47 8.38
C ASN A 75 -4.68 -1.09 7.77
N LEU A 76 -4.37 -0.87 6.49
CA LEU A 76 -4.75 0.38 5.79
C LEU A 76 -6.24 0.40 5.40
N LEU A 77 -6.91 -0.76 5.43
CA LEU A 77 -8.31 -0.93 5.05
C LEU A 77 -9.27 -1.00 6.25
N GLU A 78 -8.74 -1.03 7.47
CA GLU A 78 -9.50 -1.02 8.74
C GLU A 78 -9.71 0.40 9.26
#